data_AF-A0A0K6GPR8-F1
#
_entry.id   AF-A0A0K6GPR8-F1
#
_cell.length_a   1.000
_cell.length_b   1.000
_cell.length_c   1.000
_cell.angle_alpha   90.00
_cell.angle_beta   90.00
_cell.angle_gamma   90.00
#
_symmetry.space_group_name_H-M   'P 1'
#
loop_
_entity.id
_entity.type
_entity.pdbx_description
1 polymer ?
#
loop_
_entity_poly.entity_id
_entity_poly.type
_entity_poly.pdbx_seq_one_letter_code
_entity_poly.pdbx_strand_id
1 'polypeptide(L)'
;MAIVDVEKVIIVEGRSDKRKIESIISEPVEIICTNGTLSTTKLDELIDALYDKDVYILVDSDEAGEKLRRQLRREFPHAEHLYIDKMYREVAAAPKHHIAVVLLSANIDVHAQYL
;
A
#
# COMPACT_ATOMS: atom_id res chain seq x y z
N MET A 1 28.41 5.24 -4.41
CA MET A 1 27.26 4.42 -4.02
C MET A 1 26.04 5.24 -4.40
N ALA A 2 25.30 4.84 -5.43
CA ALA A 2 24.09 5.58 -5.80
C ALA A 2 23.10 5.44 -4.64
N ILE A 3 22.67 6.57 -4.08
CA ILE A 3 21.57 6.61 -3.14
C ILE A 3 20.35 6.35 -4.03
N VAL A 4 19.71 5.19 -3.86
CA VAL A 4 18.46 4.92 -4.57
C VAL A 4 17.40 5.65 -3.76
N ASP A 5 17.03 6.85 -4.21
CA ASP A 5 15.85 7.52 -3.67
C ASP A 5 14.64 6.65 -4.01
N VAL A 6 13.96 6.16 -2.97
CA VAL A 6 12.75 5.34 -3.14
C VAL A 6 11.58 6.30 -3.29
N GLU A 7 11.14 6.49 -4.53
CA GLU A 7 10.08 7.44 -4.90
C GLU A 7 8.68 6.91 -4.54
N LYS A 8 8.46 5.59 -4.57
CA LYS A 8 7.15 4.96 -4.37
C LYS A 8 6.99 4.36 -2.98
N VAL A 9 5.82 4.58 -2.37
CA VAL A 9 5.48 4.06 -1.04
C VAL A 9 4.11 3.38 -1.08
N ILE A 10 4.00 2.18 -0.51
CA ILE A 10 2.71 1.51 -0.29
C ILE A 10 2.41 1.46 1.20
N ILE A 11 1.26 2.01 1.60
CA ILE A 11 0.71 1.91 2.95
C ILE A 11 -0.24 0.70 3.00
N VAL A 12 0.02 -0.20 3.95
CA VAL A 12 -0.78 -1.41 4.20
C VAL A 12 -1.16 -1.52 5.68
N GLU A 13 -2.17 -2.33 5.99
CA GLU A 13 -2.64 -2.51 7.37
C GLU A 13 -1.70 -3.43 8.17
N GLY A 14 -1.36 -4.59 7.61
CA GLY A 14 -0.66 -5.65 8.32
C GLY A 14 0.73 -6.00 7.77
N ARG A 15 1.51 -6.71 8.60
CA ARG A 15 2.82 -7.26 8.21
C ARG A 15 2.71 -8.39 7.18
N SER A 16 1.60 -9.12 7.19
CA SER A 16 1.28 -10.17 6.22
C SER A 16 1.13 -9.59 4.82
N ASP A 17 0.44 -8.46 4.69
CA ASP A 17 0.22 -7.75 3.43
C ASP A 17 1.56 -7.26 2.89
N LYS A 18 2.37 -6.63 3.75
CA LYS A 18 3.72 -6.19 3.42
C LYS A 18 4.54 -7.33 2.83
N ARG A 19 4.71 -8.44 3.56
CA ARG A 19 5.51 -9.59 3.10
C ARG A 19 5.02 -10.15 1.77
N LYS A 20 3.70 -10.14 1.56
CA LYS A 20 3.10 -10.63 0.33
C LYS A 20 3.41 -9.72 -0.85
N ILE A 21 3.27 -8.41 -0.69
CA ILE A 21 3.56 -7.41 -1.72
C ILE A 21 5.07 -7.38 -2.02
N GLU A 22 5.93 -7.43 -0.99
CA GLU A 22 7.39 -7.53 -1.14
C GLU A 22 7.79 -8.72 -2.02
N SER A 23 7.04 -9.83 -1.94
CA SER A 23 7.31 -11.01 -2.76
C SER A 23 6.86 -10.88 -4.22
N ILE A 24 6.10 -9.84 -4.57
CA ILE A 24 5.48 -9.62 -5.89
C ILE A 24 6.17 -8.51 -6.67
N ILE A 25 6.51 -7.39 -6.01
CA ILE A 25 7.14 -6.24 -6.64
C ILE A 25 8.55 -6.57 -7.14
N SER A 26 8.98 -5.92 -8.23
CA SER A 26 10.31 -6.08 -8.81
C SER A 26 11.09 -4.77 -8.93
N GLU A 27 10.59 -3.69 -8.34
CA GLU A 27 11.28 -2.40 -8.21
C GLU A 27 11.39 -1.98 -6.72
N PRO A 28 12.26 -1.02 -6.40
CA PRO A 28 12.35 -0.47 -5.05
C PRO A 28 11.06 0.28 -4.66
N VAL A 29 10.33 -0.24 -3.68
CA VAL A 29 9.14 0.40 -3.11
C VAL A 29 9.21 0.32 -1.59
N GLU A 30 8.98 1.43 -0.90
CA GLU A 30 8.88 1.43 0.56
C GLU A 30 7.50 0.94 0.99
N ILE A 31 7.43 -0.04 1.90
CA ILE A 31 6.14 -0.55 2.38
C ILE A 31 6.00 -0.29 3.88
N ILE A 32 5.00 0.51 4.22
CA ILE A 32 4.72 0.99 5.58
C ILE A 32 3.48 0.28 6.12
N CYS A 33 3.60 -0.35 7.29
CA CYS A 33 2.49 -1.00 7.98
C CYS A 33 1.89 -0.06 9.03
N THR A 34 0.58 0.19 8.97
CA THR A 34 -0.11 0.99 9.99
C THR A 34 -0.40 0.20 11.27
N ASN A 35 -0.43 -1.15 11.19
CA ASN A 35 -0.85 -2.06 12.27
C ASN A 35 -2.26 -1.72 12.80
N GLY A 36 -3.19 -1.43 11.89
CA GLY A 36 -4.56 -0.97 12.20
C GLY A 36 -4.72 0.53 11.95
N THR A 37 -5.37 1.23 12.87
CA THR A 37 -5.58 2.69 12.78
C THR A 37 -4.35 3.48 13.26
N LEU A 38 -4.11 4.63 12.63
CA LEU A 38 -3.08 5.58 13.06
C LEU A 38 -3.70 6.64 13.97
N SER A 39 -2.98 7.07 15.01
CA SER A 39 -3.32 8.32 15.70
C SER A 39 -3.07 9.50 14.76
N THR A 40 -3.81 10.60 14.94
CA THR A 40 -3.66 11.82 14.12
C THR A 40 -2.20 12.29 14.07
N THR A 41 -1.52 12.38 15.21
CA THR A 41 -0.11 12.80 15.27
C THR A 41 0.83 11.92 14.45
N LYS A 42 0.64 10.59 14.46
CA LYS A 42 1.49 9.68 13.67
C LYS A 42 1.19 9.78 12.19
N LEU A 43 -0.05 10.10 11.84
CA LEU A 43 -0.46 10.29 10.46
C LEU A 43 0.11 11.61 9.92
N ASP A 44 0.11 12.68 10.71
CA ASP A 44 0.74 13.95 10.34
C ASP A 44 2.25 13.76 10.10
N GLU A 45 2.96 13.12 11.03
CA GLU A 45 4.39 12.79 10.86
C GLU A 45 4.64 11.93 9.60
N LEU A 46 3.74 10.99 9.31
CA LEU A 46 3.82 10.15 8.13
C LEU A 46 3.61 10.95 6.84
N ILE A 47 2.62 11.86 6.81
CA ILE A 47 2.33 12.71 5.65
C ILE A 47 3.53 13.60 5.36
N ASP A 48 4.10 14.24 6.38
CA ASP A 48 5.28 15.10 6.23
C ASP A 48 6.49 14.32 5.68
N ALA A 49 6.70 13.09 6.14
CA ALA A 49 7.78 12.22 5.68
C ALA A 49 7.60 11.69 4.24
N LEU A 50 6.38 11.77 3.70
CA LEU A 50 6.01 11.24 2.39
C LEU A 50 5.64 12.34 1.38
N TYR A 51 5.89 13.61 1.70
CA TYR A 51 5.44 14.76 0.91
C TYR A 51 5.85 14.73 -0.58
N ASP A 52 7.08 14.29 -0.87
CA ASP A 52 7.64 14.21 -2.23
C ASP A 52 7.62 12.79 -2.82
N LYS A 53 6.80 11.88 -2.27
CA LYS A 53 6.72 10.48 -2.69
C LYS A 53 5.39 10.14 -3.34
N ASP A 54 5.42 9.20 -4.27
CA ASP A 54 4.21 8.59 -4.84
C ASP A 54 3.64 7.58 -3.84
N VAL A 55 2.55 7.98 -3.17
CA VAL A 55 1.96 7.18 -2.08
C VAL A 55 0.74 6.42 -2.57
N TYR A 56 0.75 5.11 -2.35
CA TYR A 56 -0.33 4.18 -2.65
C TYR A 56 -0.90 3.57 -1.37
N ILE A 57 -2.22 3.42 -1.30
CA ILE A 57 -2.93 2.83 -0.16
C ILE A 57 -3.58 1.52 -0.61
N LEU A 58 -3.07 0.41 -0.10
CA LEU A 58 -3.59 -0.94 -0.35
C LEU A 58 -3.97 -1.59 0.98
N VAL A 59 -5.20 -1.33 1.41
CA VAL A 59 -5.78 -1.82 2.67
C VAL A 59 -6.91 -2.80 2.43
N ASP A 60 -7.24 -3.58 3.46
CA ASP A 60 -8.29 -4.58 3.42
C ASP A 60 -9.66 -3.98 3.08
N SER A 61 -10.52 -4.79 2.46
CA SER A 61 -11.89 -4.46 2.09
C SER A 61 -12.88 -4.89 3.18
N ASP A 62 -12.51 -4.75 4.44
CA ASP A 62 -13.34 -5.03 5.61
C ASP A 62 -13.67 -3.74 6.39
N GLU A 63 -14.34 -3.86 7.54
CA GLU A 63 -14.75 -2.69 8.31
C GLU A 63 -13.56 -1.87 8.86
N ALA A 64 -12.46 -2.54 9.23
CA ALA A 64 -11.27 -1.88 9.76
C ALA A 64 -10.52 -1.15 8.65
N GLY A 65 -10.28 -1.83 7.52
CA GLY A 65 -9.66 -1.24 6.34
C GLY A 65 -10.47 -0.06 5.77
N GLU A 66 -11.80 -0.14 5.76
CA GLU A 66 -12.65 0.99 5.35
C GLU A 66 -12.60 2.18 6.32
N LYS A 67 -12.46 1.94 7.64
CA LYS A 67 -12.23 3.03 8.61
C LYS A 67 -10.89 3.72 8.36
N LEU A 68 -9.83 2.95 8.18
CA LEU A 68 -8.50 3.48 7.86
C LEU A 68 -8.53 4.25 6.53
N ARG A 69 -9.18 3.70 5.51
CA ARG A 69 -9.33 4.35 4.20
C ARG A 69 -10.04 5.70 4.30
N ARG A 70 -11.11 5.80 5.10
CA ARG A 70 -11.80 7.09 5.33
C ARG A 70 -10.91 8.10 6.03
N GLN A 71 -10.13 7.67 7.02
CA GLN A 71 -9.19 8.53 7.70
C GLN A 71 -8.12 9.05 6.74
N LEU A 72 -7.49 8.16 5.97
CA LEU A 72 -6.45 8.53 5.00
C LEU A 72 -6.98 9.43 3.89
N ARG A 73 -8.21 9.22 3.39
CA ARG A 73 -8.82 10.14 2.41
C ARG A 73 -8.99 11.57 2.92
N ARG A 74 -9.23 11.73 4.23
CA ARG A 74 -9.44 13.04 4.85
C ARG A 74 -8.12 13.76 5.10
N GLU A 75 -7.14 13.04 5.65
CA GLU A 75 -5.86 13.64 6.09
C GLU A 75 -4.79 13.60 5.00
N PHE A 76 -4.82 12.60 4.11
CA PHE A 76 -3.83 12.39 3.05
C PHE A 76 -4.48 12.26 1.66
N PRO A 77 -5.13 13.32 1.15
CA PRO A 77 -5.95 13.28 -0.07
C PRO A 77 -5.15 13.04 -1.37
N HIS A 78 -3.83 13.24 -1.34
CA HIS A 78 -2.96 13.04 -2.50
C HIS A 78 -2.56 11.57 -2.73
N ALA A 79 -2.77 10.69 -1.74
CA ALA A 79 -2.42 9.30 -1.87
C ALA A 79 -3.39 8.55 -2.80
N GLU A 80 -2.85 7.71 -3.70
CA GLU A 80 -3.62 6.90 -4.61
C GLU A 80 -4.20 5.67 -3.88
N HIS A 81 -5.51 5.48 -3.99
CA HIS A 81 -6.21 4.40 -3.32
C HIS A 81 -6.37 3.19 -4.24
N LEU A 82 -5.64 2.11 -3.95
CA LEU A 82 -5.74 0.83 -4.65
C LEU A 82 -6.77 -0.08 -3.98
N TYR A 83 -7.31 -1.03 -4.75
CA TYR A 83 -8.36 -1.93 -4.32
C TYR A 83 -8.12 -3.35 -4.84
N ILE A 84 -8.28 -4.33 -3.95
CA ILE A 84 -8.43 -5.74 -4.32
C ILE A 84 -9.90 -6.06 -4.59
N ASP A 85 -10.17 -7.20 -5.22
CA ASP A 85 -11.53 -7.70 -5.33
C ASP A 85 -12.10 -7.93 -3.92
N LYS A 86 -13.26 -7.34 -3.65
CA LYS A 86 -13.94 -7.41 -2.35
C LYS A 86 -14.25 -8.85 -1.93
N MET A 87 -14.33 -9.79 -2.87
CA MET A 87 -14.50 -11.22 -2.58
C MET A 87 -13.34 -11.79 -1.75
N TYR A 88 -12.12 -11.27 -1.90
CA TYR A 88 -10.97 -11.74 -1.14
C TYR A 88 -10.91 -11.17 0.28
N ARG A 89 -11.59 -10.05 0.52
CA ARG A 89 -11.67 -9.32 1.80
C ARG A 89 -10.33 -8.76 2.31
N GLU A 90 -9.30 -9.58 2.42
CA GLU A 90 -7.97 -9.23 2.94
C GLU A 90 -6.90 -9.28 1.84
N VAL A 91 -5.94 -8.36 1.87
CA VAL A 91 -4.79 -8.32 0.95
C VAL A 91 -3.94 -9.58 1.14
N ALA A 92 -3.71 -10.00 2.39
CA ALA A 92 -3.05 -11.25 2.73
C ALA A 92 -3.76 -12.51 2.17
N ALA A 93 -5.06 -12.45 1.86
CA ALA A 93 -5.83 -13.57 1.28
C ALA A 93 -5.90 -13.55 -0.26
N ALA A 94 -5.85 -12.36 -0.90
CA ALA A 94 -6.01 -12.22 -2.35
C ALA A 94 -4.93 -12.96 -3.17
N PRO A 95 -5.23 -13.67 -4.27
CA PRO A 95 -4.20 -14.34 -5.07
C PRO A 95 -3.07 -13.40 -5.50
N LYS A 96 -1.83 -13.90 -5.55
CA LYS A 96 -0.67 -13.07 -5.94
C LYS A 96 -0.83 -12.43 -7.31
N HIS A 97 -1.40 -13.17 -8.28
CA HIS A 97 -1.65 -12.63 -9.61
C HIS A 97 -2.63 -11.46 -9.59
N HIS A 98 -3.66 -11.53 -8.75
CA HIS A 98 -4.63 -10.45 -8.59
C HIS A 98 -3.95 -9.19 -8.05
N ILE A 99 -3.12 -9.33 -7.02
CA ILE A 99 -2.34 -8.21 -6.46
C ILE A 99 -1.36 -7.67 -7.52
N ALA A 100 -0.71 -8.54 -8.29
CA ALA A 100 0.23 -8.13 -9.33
C ALA A 100 -0.45 -7.25 -10.40
N VAL A 101 -1.66 -7.61 -10.84
CA VAL A 101 -2.44 -6.79 -11.79
C VAL A 101 -2.81 -5.43 -11.19
N VAL A 102 -3.22 -5.39 -9.92
CA VAL A 102 -3.54 -4.13 -9.22
C VAL A 102 -2.31 -3.23 -9.13
N LEU A 103 -1.15 -3.76 -8.75
CA LEU A 103 0.10 -3.00 -8.65
C LEU A 103 0.57 -2.52 -10.02
N LEU A 104 0.50 -3.37 -11.05
CA LEU A 104 0.86 -2.99 -12.42
C LEU A 104 -0.03 -1.85 -12.95
N SER A 105 -1.32 -1.86 -12.61
CA SER A 105 -2.25 -0.78 -12.98
C SER A 105 -1.90 0.57 -12.33
N ALA A 106 -1.17 0.53 -11.22
CA ALA A 106 -0.67 1.69 -10.49
C ALA A 106 0.77 2.09 -10.92
N ASN A 107 1.24 1.56 -12.06
CA ASN A 107 2.60 1.75 -12.56
C ASN A 107 3.68 1.24 -11.58
N ILE A 108 3.39 0.14 -10.86
CA ILE A 108 4.36 -0.56 -10.00
C ILE A 108 4.80 -1.86 -10.68
N ASP A 109 6.09 -2.00 -10.93
CA ASP A 109 6.71 -3.16 -11.56
C ASP A 109 6.62 -4.39 -10.65
N VAL A 110 6.25 -5.51 -11.27
CA VAL A 110 6.06 -6.80 -10.59
C VAL A 110 6.82 -7.91 -11.32
N HIS A 111 7.21 -8.95 -10.58
CA HIS A 111 7.83 -10.12 -11.19
C HIS A 111 6.89 -10.79 -12.18
N ALA A 112 7.37 -11.00 -13.41
CA ALA A 112 6.60 -11.58 -14.51
C ALA A 112 5.95 -12.94 -14.21
N GLN A 113 6.48 -13.71 -13.25
CA GLN A 113 5.90 -14.99 -12.81
C GLN A 113 4.53 -14.86 -12.11
N TYR A 114 4.11 -13.64 -11.78
CA TYR A 114 2.81 -13.34 -11.17
C TYR A 114 1.81 -12.72 -12.15
N LEU A 115 2.17 -12.55 -13.43
CA LEU A 115 1.26 -12.14 -14.51
C LEU A 115 0.67 -13.38 -15.19
#